data_AF-A0A359E5C9-F1
#
_entry.id   AF-A0A359E5C9-F1
#
_cell.length_a   1.000
_cell.length_b   1.000
_cell.length_c   1.000
_cell.angle_alpha   90.00
_cell.angle_beta   90.00
_cell.angle_gamma   90.00
#
_symmetry.space_group_name_H-M   'P 1'
#
loop_
_entity.id
_entity.type
_entity.pdbx_description
1 polymer ?
#
loop_
_entity_poly.entity_id
_entity_poly.type
_entity_poly.pdbx_seq_one_letter_code
_entity_poly.pdbx_strand_id
1 'polypeptide(L)'
;MEKVKGFLILAFLGIYSGLAVAQTPLPKVNQLGYYPDLPKISVTPEIEASVFYIKEATSGEVRFTGELEEGGLNIPSGEEIKIADFSDFKEPGTYVLEVEGGATSHEFVIGNEVFENVTDAVLKAYYFMRASTPLDEEFAGKWARAEGDPDQNIMIHASAATESRPEGVIFSSPKGWYDAGDYNKYVVNSGISTYTLLFSFEQFPDYFKKQRLNIPESGNHIPDILDEALWNLRWLITMQDPEDGGVYHKLTTA
;
A
#
# COMPACT_ATOMS: atom_id res chain seq x y z
N MET A 1 -60.55 -49.22 12.75
CA MET A 1 -59.87 -47.94 12.45
C MET A 1 -58.83 -47.75 13.54
N GLU A 2 -57.52 -47.77 13.35
CA GLU A 2 -56.62 -47.66 12.20
C GLU A 2 -55.28 -48.28 12.68
N LYS A 3 -54.63 -49.16 11.91
CA LYS A 3 -53.32 -49.75 12.28
C LYS A 3 -52.22 -48.84 11.73
N VAL A 4 -51.52 -48.12 12.60
CA VAL A 4 -50.34 -47.32 12.23
C VAL A 4 -49.16 -48.26 11.94
N LYS A 5 -48.66 -48.24 10.70
CA LYS A 5 -47.42 -48.89 10.28
C LYS A 5 -46.24 -47.96 10.61
N GLY A 6 -45.35 -48.39 11.51
CA GLY A 6 -44.07 -47.71 11.73
C GLY A 6 -43.07 -48.06 10.63
N PHE A 7 -42.62 -47.07 9.87
CA PHE A 7 -41.49 -47.18 8.95
C PHE A 7 -40.22 -46.77 9.69
N LEU A 8 -39.24 -47.68 9.82
CA LEU A 8 -37.90 -47.37 10.32
C LEU A 8 -37.07 -46.85 9.13
N ILE A 9 -36.71 -45.57 9.14
CA ILE A 9 -35.75 -45.02 8.17
C ILE A 9 -34.36 -45.12 8.81
N LEU A 10 -33.52 -46.02 8.30
CA LEU A 10 -32.09 -46.06 8.59
C LEU A 10 -31.40 -45.00 7.71
N ALA A 11 -30.97 -43.90 8.33
CA ALA A 11 -30.12 -42.91 7.69
C ALA A 11 -28.67 -43.41 7.71
N PHE A 12 -28.13 -43.77 6.55
CA PHE A 12 -26.70 -43.98 6.36
C PHE A 12 -26.01 -42.61 6.28
N LEU A 13 -25.29 -42.21 7.33
CA LEU A 13 -24.31 -41.12 7.24
C LEU A 13 -23.06 -41.66 6.55
N GLY A 14 -22.90 -41.35 5.27
CA GLY A 14 -21.62 -41.49 4.57
C GLY A 14 -20.68 -40.39 5.03
N ILE A 15 -19.61 -40.74 5.74
CA ILE A 15 -18.52 -39.82 6.06
C ILE A 15 -17.71 -39.63 4.77
N TYR A 16 -17.92 -38.49 4.11
CA TYR A 16 -17.01 -38.02 3.07
C TYR A 16 -15.75 -37.48 3.74
N SER A 17 -14.70 -38.30 3.77
CA SER A 17 -13.35 -37.84 4.09
C SER A 17 -12.84 -37.03 2.89
N GLY A 18 -13.10 -35.72 2.89
CA GLY A 18 -12.41 -34.82 1.98
C GLY A 18 -10.92 -34.86 2.31
N LEU A 19 -10.09 -35.30 1.37
CA LEU A 19 -8.65 -35.08 1.43
C LEU A 19 -8.43 -33.56 1.42
N ALA A 20 -8.09 -33.00 2.58
CA ALA A 20 -7.53 -31.67 2.65
C ALA A 20 -6.19 -31.73 1.93
N VAL A 21 -6.13 -31.27 0.67
CA VAL A 21 -4.87 -30.96 0.02
C VAL A 21 -4.32 -29.76 0.78
N ALA A 22 -3.32 -30.00 1.64
CA ALA A 22 -2.56 -28.92 2.24
C ALA A 22 -2.04 -28.04 1.11
N GLN A 23 -2.28 -26.73 1.22
CA GLN A 23 -1.75 -25.77 0.25
C GLN A 23 -0.24 -25.94 0.19
N THR A 24 0.30 -26.29 -0.98
CA THR A 24 1.74 -26.36 -1.17
C THR A 24 2.31 -24.97 -0.88
N PRO A 25 3.22 -24.82 0.08
CA PRO A 25 3.82 -23.53 0.37
C PRO A 25 4.53 -23.01 -0.88
N LEU A 26 4.17 -21.80 -1.32
CA LEU A 26 4.70 -21.22 -2.55
C LEU A 26 5.97 -20.41 -2.25
N PRO A 27 6.95 -20.38 -3.16
CA PRO A 27 8.03 -19.41 -3.10
C PRO A 27 7.48 -17.97 -3.11
N LYS A 28 7.92 -17.16 -2.14
CA LYS A 28 7.48 -15.77 -1.95
C LYS A 28 8.45 -14.83 -2.67
N VAL A 29 7.96 -14.19 -3.73
CA VAL A 29 8.68 -13.21 -4.56
C VAL A 29 8.13 -11.80 -4.35
N ASN A 30 8.89 -10.77 -4.75
CA ASN A 30 8.31 -9.45 -4.99
C ASN A 30 7.38 -9.54 -6.21
N GLN A 31 6.08 -9.43 -5.99
CA GLN A 31 5.07 -9.61 -7.04
C GLN A 31 5.05 -8.47 -8.08
N LEU A 32 5.73 -7.35 -7.82
CA LEU A 32 5.96 -6.33 -8.86
C LEU A 32 7.17 -6.71 -9.71
N GLY A 33 8.28 -7.06 -9.06
CA GLY A 33 9.50 -7.42 -9.77
C GLY A 33 10.79 -6.97 -9.12
N TYR A 34 11.84 -7.01 -9.93
CA TYR A 34 13.22 -6.73 -9.55
C TYR A 34 13.94 -5.93 -10.64
N TYR A 35 14.88 -5.07 -10.25
CA TYR A 35 15.77 -4.40 -11.20
C TYR A 35 16.91 -5.33 -11.64
N PRO A 36 17.33 -5.29 -12.92
CA PRO A 36 18.37 -6.18 -13.47
C PRO A 36 19.66 -6.20 -12.66
N ASP A 37 20.10 -5.06 -12.15
CA ASP A 37 21.40 -4.92 -11.47
C ASP A 37 21.31 -4.81 -9.94
N LEU A 38 20.12 -5.03 -9.36
CA LEU A 38 19.91 -5.04 -7.91
C LEU A 38 19.72 -6.47 -7.37
N PRO A 39 19.84 -6.66 -6.04
CA PRO A 39 19.58 -7.94 -5.39
C PRO A 39 18.18 -8.48 -5.69
N LYS A 40 18.09 -9.80 -5.91
CA LYS A 40 16.84 -10.50 -6.22
C LYS A 40 16.74 -11.75 -5.37
N ILE A 41 15.79 -11.72 -4.44
CA ILE A 41 15.64 -12.75 -3.43
C ILE A 41 14.20 -13.25 -3.47
N SER A 42 14.05 -14.56 -3.40
CA SER A 42 12.79 -15.24 -3.07
C SER A 42 12.97 -16.00 -1.76
N VAL A 43 11.92 -15.97 -0.94
CA VAL A 43 11.84 -16.71 0.32
C VAL A 43 10.88 -17.88 0.14
N THR A 44 11.39 -19.09 0.19
CA THR A 44 10.59 -20.31 0.08
C THR A 44 10.42 -20.91 1.46
N PRO A 45 9.19 -21.25 1.90
CA PRO A 45 9.00 -22.04 3.12
C PRO A 45 9.75 -23.38 3.03
N GLU A 46 10.10 -23.98 4.18
CA GLU A 46 10.92 -25.20 4.20
C GLU A 46 10.40 -26.30 3.27
N ILE A 47 11.31 -26.84 2.47
CA ILE A 47 11.05 -27.85 1.45
C ILE A 47 12.30 -28.70 1.22
N GLU A 48 12.13 -29.99 0.94
CA GLU A 48 13.25 -30.91 0.64
C GLU A 48 14.05 -30.53 -0.61
N ALA A 49 13.50 -29.68 -1.48
CA ALA A 49 14.16 -29.23 -2.70
C ALA A 49 15.47 -28.47 -2.38
N SER A 50 16.49 -28.69 -3.21
CA SER A 50 17.76 -27.97 -3.16
C SER A 50 18.00 -27.08 -4.39
N VAL A 51 17.15 -27.19 -5.42
CA VAL A 51 17.30 -26.47 -6.69
C VAL A 51 16.05 -25.64 -6.98
N PHE A 52 16.25 -24.45 -7.53
CA PHE A 52 15.21 -23.62 -8.09
C PHE A 52 15.51 -23.22 -9.54
N TYR A 53 14.45 -22.85 -10.25
CA TYR A 53 14.46 -22.44 -11.64
C TYR A 53 13.77 -21.08 -11.79
N ILE A 54 14.35 -20.18 -12.58
CA ILE A 54 13.62 -19.02 -13.12
C ILE A 54 13.13 -19.42 -14.50
N LYS A 55 11.82 -19.43 -14.68
CA LYS A 55 11.16 -19.85 -15.92
C LYS A 55 10.46 -18.67 -16.55
N GLU A 56 10.58 -18.52 -17.87
CA GLU A 56 9.79 -17.53 -18.60
C GLU A 56 8.30 -17.85 -18.44
N ALA A 57 7.50 -16.87 -18.02
CA ALA A 57 6.11 -17.09 -17.64
C ALA A 57 5.24 -17.62 -18.80
N THR A 58 5.57 -17.23 -20.04
CA THR A 58 4.80 -17.59 -21.24
C THR A 58 5.17 -18.96 -21.82
N SER A 59 6.47 -19.24 -21.98
CA SER A 59 6.96 -20.46 -22.62
C SER A 59 7.21 -21.61 -21.65
N GLY A 60 7.41 -21.29 -20.36
CA GLY A 60 7.88 -22.22 -19.34
C GLY A 60 9.36 -22.61 -19.49
N GLU A 61 10.10 -21.97 -20.41
CA GLU A 61 11.53 -22.22 -20.62
C GLU A 61 12.33 -21.83 -19.38
N VAL A 62 13.21 -22.72 -18.92
CA VAL A 62 14.15 -22.43 -17.83
C VAL A 62 15.23 -21.48 -18.35
N ARG A 63 15.29 -20.28 -17.78
CA ARG A 63 16.25 -19.22 -18.14
C ARG A 63 17.40 -19.11 -17.14
N PHE A 64 17.18 -19.60 -15.91
CA PHE A 64 18.20 -19.65 -14.87
C PHE A 64 17.95 -20.84 -13.95
N THR A 65 19.03 -21.43 -13.45
CA THR A 65 19.00 -22.50 -12.45
C THR A 65 19.93 -22.09 -11.31
N GLY A 66 19.46 -22.21 -10.07
CA GLY A 66 20.24 -21.92 -8.88
C GLY A 66 19.98 -22.93 -7.76
N GLU A 67 20.79 -22.86 -6.72
CA GLU A 67 20.64 -23.69 -5.52
C GLU A 67 19.92 -22.90 -4.43
N LEU A 68 19.07 -23.58 -3.67
CA LEU A 68 18.43 -23.03 -2.48
C LEU A 68 19.44 -23.02 -1.33
N GLU A 69 19.59 -21.87 -0.71
CA GLU A 69 20.39 -21.70 0.50
C GLU A 69 19.52 -21.85 1.74
N GLU A 70 20.07 -22.43 2.81
CA GLU A 70 19.41 -22.46 4.12
C GLU A 70 19.14 -21.04 4.62
N GLY A 71 17.92 -20.79 5.09
CA GLY A 71 17.56 -19.54 5.72
C GLY A 71 18.24 -19.34 7.08
N GLY A 72 18.45 -18.09 7.45
CA GLY A 72 18.92 -17.76 8.80
C GLY A 72 17.92 -18.19 9.87
N LEU A 73 18.41 -18.84 10.93
CA LEU A 73 17.63 -19.16 12.13
C LEU A 73 17.15 -17.86 12.81
N ASN A 74 15.90 -17.83 13.27
CA ASN A 74 15.22 -16.72 14.00
C ASN A 74 14.57 -15.62 13.15
N ILE A 75 13.77 -15.99 12.15
CA ILE A 75 12.81 -15.05 11.56
C ILE A 75 11.58 -14.86 12.48
N PRO A 76 10.94 -13.67 12.53
CA PRO A 76 9.83 -13.39 13.44
C PRO A 76 8.62 -14.33 13.30
N SER A 77 8.43 -14.96 12.13
CA SER A 77 7.35 -15.94 11.91
C SER A 77 7.60 -17.27 12.63
N GLY A 78 8.84 -17.58 13.00
CA GLY A 78 9.24 -18.91 13.50
C GLY A 78 9.21 -20.01 12.44
N GLU A 79 9.01 -19.66 11.15
CA GLU A 79 9.07 -20.61 10.04
C GLU A 79 10.54 -20.94 9.70
N GLU A 80 10.80 -22.18 9.30
CA GLU A 80 12.01 -22.54 8.58
C GLU A 80 11.83 -22.16 7.10
N ILE A 81 12.88 -21.62 6.50
CA ILE A 81 12.83 -21.08 5.13
C ILE A 81 14.11 -21.44 4.39
N LYS A 82 14.02 -21.46 3.07
CA LYS A 82 15.13 -21.45 2.14
C LYS A 82 15.13 -20.19 1.28
N ILE A 83 16.32 -19.74 0.91
CA ILE A 83 16.55 -18.54 0.12
C ILE A 83 16.93 -18.95 -1.30
N ALA A 84 16.25 -18.39 -2.28
CA ALA A 84 16.71 -18.39 -3.67
C ALA A 84 17.22 -17.00 -4.01
N ASP A 85 18.55 -16.86 -4.11
CA ASP A 85 19.21 -15.67 -4.64
C ASP A 85 19.47 -15.87 -6.14
N PHE A 86 18.85 -15.02 -6.95
CA PHE A 86 19.01 -15.00 -8.41
C PHE A 86 19.48 -13.63 -8.88
N SER A 87 20.26 -12.93 -8.05
CA SER A 87 20.80 -11.61 -8.34
C SER A 87 21.66 -11.59 -9.60
N ASP A 88 22.34 -12.68 -9.93
CA ASP A 88 23.12 -12.84 -11.16
C ASP A 88 22.28 -12.98 -12.44
N PHE A 89 20.99 -13.28 -12.32
CA PHE A 89 20.07 -13.30 -13.45
C PHE A 89 19.56 -11.88 -13.75
N LYS A 90 19.86 -11.38 -14.95
CA LYS A 90 19.65 -9.97 -15.33
C LYS A 90 18.77 -9.77 -16.55
N GLU A 91 18.39 -10.84 -17.24
CA GLU A 91 17.61 -10.74 -18.47
C GLU A 91 16.25 -10.11 -18.16
N PRO A 92 15.87 -9.00 -18.83
CA PRO A 92 14.55 -8.43 -18.65
C PRO A 92 13.46 -9.34 -19.22
N GLY A 93 12.34 -9.45 -18.51
CA GLY A 93 11.22 -10.31 -18.91
C GLY A 93 10.24 -10.56 -17.78
N THR A 94 9.24 -11.40 -18.06
CA THR A 94 8.26 -11.86 -17.07
C THR A 94 8.55 -13.32 -16.72
N TYR A 95 8.68 -13.60 -15.44
CA TYR A 95 9.16 -14.89 -14.95
C TYR A 95 8.30 -15.41 -13.81
N VAL A 96 8.42 -16.71 -13.57
CA VAL A 96 8.04 -17.37 -12.33
C VAL A 96 9.27 -18.06 -11.74
N LEU A 97 9.30 -18.21 -10.43
CA LEU A 97 10.27 -19.04 -9.73
C LEU A 97 9.60 -20.37 -9.39
N GLU A 98 10.22 -21.47 -9.81
CA GLU A 98 9.78 -22.83 -9.52
C GLU A 98 10.86 -23.54 -8.72
N VAL A 99 10.49 -24.16 -7.60
CA VAL A 99 11.39 -25.07 -6.88
C VAL A 99 11.19 -26.50 -7.36
N GLU A 100 12.25 -27.31 -7.32
CA GLU A 100 12.16 -28.72 -7.65
C GLU A 100 11.04 -29.40 -6.83
N GLY A 101 10.20 -30.21 -7.49
CA GLY A 101 8.98 -30.76 -6.87
C GLY A 101 7.71 -29.93 -7.11
N GLY A 102 7.80 -28.78 -7.77
CA GLY A 102 6.69 -28.16 -8.50
C GLY A 102 5.97 -26.99 -7.82
N ALA A 103 6.44 -26.50 -6.67
CA ALA A 103 5.88 -25.26 -6.11
C ALA A 103 6.37 -24.05 -6.92
N THR A 104 5.42 -23.22 -7.37
CA THR A 104 5.69 -22.11 -8.30
C THR A 104 5.20 -20.79 -7.71
N SER A 105 6.00 -19.72 -7.82
CA SER A 105 5.63 -18.39 -7.34
C SER A 105 4.54 -17.74 -8.18
N HIS A 106 4.06 -16.58 -7.73
CA HIS A 106 3.39 -15.64 -8.63
C HIS A 106 4.36 -15.14 -9.72
N GLU A 107 3.81 -14.66 -10.83
CA GLU A 107 4.59 -13.97 -11.85
C GLU A 107 5.22 -12.69 -11.30
N PHE A 108 6.41 -12.35 -11.79
CA PHE A 108 7.11 -11.11 -11.49
C PHE A 108 7.91 -10.64 -12.72
N VAL A 109 8.24 -9.35 -12.75
CA VAL A 109 9.01 -8.73 -13.83
C VAL A 109 10.47 -8.55 -13.42
N ILE A 110 11.41 -8.75 -14.34
CA ILE A 110 12.75 -8.17 -14.25
C ILE A 110 12.84 -7.04 -15.26
N GLY A 111 13.12 -5.81 -14.80
CA GLY A 111 13.11 -4.64 -15.68
C GLY A 111 13.53 -3.34 -14.98
N ASN A 112 13.74 -2.29 -15.78
CA ASN A 112 14.31 -1.02 -15.29
C ASN A 112 13.30 -0.05 -14.67
N GLU A 113 12.02 -0.42 -14.59
CA GLU A 113 10.92 0.47 -14.20
C GLU A 113 9.87 -0.25 -13.31
N VAL A 114 10.26 -1.36 -12.66
CA VAL A 114 9.32 -2.27 -11.96
C VAL A 114 8.54 -1.60 -10.82
N PHE A 115 9.04 -0.49 -10.26
CA PHE A 115 8.36 0.24 -9.19
C PHE A 115 7.71 1.56 -9.60
N GLU A 116 7.81 2.00 -10.87
CA GLU A 116 7.27 3.31 -11.27
C GLU A 116 5.76 3.42 -11.02
N ASN A 117 5.00 2.41 -11.44
CA ASN A 117 3.55 2.39 -11.26
C ASN A 117 3.13 2.38 -9.78
N VAL A 118 3.86 1.67 -8.90
CA VAL A 118 3.52 1.67 -7.47
C VAL A 118 3.90 2.98 -6.80
N THR A 119 5.01 3.60 -7.20
CA THR A 119 5.40 4.93 -6.73
C THR A 119 4.35 5.96 -7.11
N ASP A 120 3.88 5.95 -8.36
CA ASP A 120 2.79 6.81 -8.82
C ASP A 120 1.49 6.56 -8.04
N ALA A 121 1.11 5.30 -7.84
CA ALA A 121 -0.09 4.94 -7.11
C ALA A 121 -0.05 5.39 -5.64
N VAL A 122 1.09 5.23 -4.96
CA VAL A 122 1.28 5.65 -3.56
C VAL A 122 1.20 7.16 -3.45
N LEU A 123 1.80 7.92 -4.37
CA LEU A 123 1.72 9.38 -4.36
C LEU A 123 0.32 9.88 -4.72
N LYS A 124 -0.33 9.24 -5.69
CA LYS A 124 -1.71 9.52 -6.07
C LYS A 124 -2.71 9.21 -4.95
N ALA A 125 -2.36 8.33 -3.99
CA ALA A 125 -3.18 8.08 -2.82
C ALA A 125 -3.42 9.35 -1.97
N TYR A 126 -2.45 10.25 -1.87
CA TYR A 126 -2.63 11.53 -1.17
C TYR A 126 -3.72 12.40 -1.80
N TYR A 127 -3.78 12.43 -3.15
CA TYR A 127 -4.89 13.09 -3.86
C TYR A 127 -6.25 12.49 -3.48
N PHE A 128 -6.35 11.15 -3.43
CA PHE A 128 -7.58 10.48 -3.02
C PHE A 128 -7.96 10.76 -1.56
N MET A 129 -6.99 11.06 -0.71
CA MET A 129 -7.19 11.42 0.69
C MET A 129 -7.45 12.92 0.91
N ARG A 130 -7.44 13.79 -0.12
CA ARG A 130 -7.66 15.24 0.07
C ARG A 130 -9.01 15.56 0.72
N ALA A 131 -8.99 16.21 1.88
CA ALA A 131 -10.19 16.74 2.53
C ALA A 131 -10.63 18.08 1.92
N SER A 132 -11.88 18.50 2.18
CA SER A 132 -12.40 19.82 1.80
C SER A 132 -12.36 20.15 0.30
N THR A 133 -12.48 19.13 -0.55
CA THR A 133 -12.58 19.28 -2.00
C THR A 133 -13.36 18.12 -2.60
N PRO A 134 -14.11 18.34 -3.70
CA PRO A 134 -14.52 17.24 -4.56
C PRO A 134 -13.30 16.57 -5.18
N LEU A 135 -13.45 15.30 -5.54
CA LEU A 135 -12.53 14.58 -6.40
C LEU A 135 -13.23 14.35 -7.75
N ASP A 136 -12.85 15.13 -8.75
CA ASP A 136 -13.50 15.06 -10.06
C ASP A 136 -13.16 13.76 -10.80
N GLU A 137 -14.11 13.25 -11.58
CA GLU A 137 -13.98 11.99 -12.33
C GLU A 137 -12.79 11.99 -13.29
N GLU A 138 -12.41 13.14 -13.84
CA GLU A 138 -11.22 13.31 -14.68
C GLU A 138 -9.92 12.83 -14.01
N PHE A 139 -9.78 13.09 -12.71
CA PHE A 139 -8.56 12.77 -11.95
C PHE A 139 -8.73 11.57 -11.03
N ALA A 140 -9.97 11.22 -10.70
CA ALA A 140 -10.31 10.20 -9.71
C ALA A 140 -11.04 8.97 -10.28
N GLY A 141 -11.50 8.99 -11.53
CA GLY A 141 -12.23 7.90 -12.16
C GLY A 141 -13.36 7.37 -11.27
N LYS A 142 -13.40 6.06 -11.05
CA LYS A 142 -14.42 5.41 -10.20
C LYS A 142 -14.38 5.81 -8.72
N TRP A 143 -13.31 6.47 -8.27
CA TRP A 143 -13.16 6.97 -6.90
C TRP A 143 -13.57 8.45 -6.77
N ALA A 144 -14.17 9.02 -7.83
CA ALA A 144 -14.75 10.35 -7.77
C ALA A 144 -15.77 10.48 -6.65
N ARG A 145 -15.79 11.64 -6.02
CA ARG A 145 -16.74 11.96 -4.95
C ARG A 145 -17.00 13.45 -4.89
N ALA A 146 -18.18 13.79 -4.37
CA ALA A 146 -18.48 15.16 -3.99
C ALA A 146 -17.51 15.67 -2.91
N GLU A 147 -17.56 16.97 -2.66
CA GLU A 147 -16.82 17.57 -1.55
C GLU A 147 -17.16 16.84 -0.25
N GLY A 148 -16.10 16.47 0.50
CA GLY A 148 -16.21 15.96 1.85
C GLY A 148 -16.44 17.11 2.84
N ASP A 149 -15.75 17.08 3.98
CA ASP A 149 -15.84 18.11 5.01
C ASP A 149 -15.25 19.44 4.51
N PRO A 150 -16.07 20.50 4.30
CA PRO A 150 -15.55 21.77 3.78
C PRO A 150 -14.67 22.52 4.77
N ASP A 151 -14.74 22.13 6.06
CA ASP A 151 -14.00 22.68 7.19
C ASP A 151 -14.07 24.21 7.33
N GLN A 152 -15.23 24.79 7.01
CA GLN A 152 -15.46 26.23 7.10
C GLN A 152 -15.93 26.71 8.48
N ASN A 153 -16.45 25.80 9.31
CA ASN A 153 -17.05 26.12 10.61
C ASN A 153 -16.49 25.20 11.71
N ILE A 154 -15.18 25.27 11.93
CA ILE A 154 -14.49 24.47 12.94
C ILE A 154 -14.47 25.22 14.27
N MET A 155 -14.71 24.50 15.35
CA MET A 155 -14.78 25.06 16.69
C MET A 155 -13.52 24.74 17.50
N ILE A 156 -13.00 25.72 18.25
CA ILE A 156 -11.99 25.46 19.28
C ILE A 156 -12.64 24.63 20.40
N HIS A 157 -12.13 23.42 20.61
CA HIS A 157 -12.54 22.52 21.70
C HIS A 157 -11.97 23.01 23.05
N ALA A 158 -12.67 22.75 24.16
CA ALA A 158 -12.26 23.12 25.52
C ALA A 158 -10.79 22.77 25.84
N SER A 159 -10.30 21.61 25.37
CA SER A 159 -8.94 21.15 25.63
C SER A 159 -7.84 21.94 24.89
N ALA A 160 -8.22 22.76 23.91
CA ALA A 160 -7.32 23.60 23.13
C ALA A 160 -7.60 25.10 23.32
N ALA A 161 -8.50 25.45 24.25
CA ALA A 161 -8.88 26.82 24.51
C ALA A 161 -7.75 27.59 25.21
N THR A 162 -7.57 28.84 24.81
CA THR A 162 -6.69 29.82 25.45
C THR A 162 -7.49 31.06 25.83
N GLU A 163 -6.88 32.01 26.54
CA GLU A 163 -7.53 33.30 26.84
C GLU A 163 -7.85 34.10 25.56
N SER A 164 -6.97 34.05 24.56
CA SER A 164 -7.15 34.73 23.27
C SER A 164 -8.10 33.98 22.32
N ARG A 165 -8.19 32.65 22.46
CA ARG A 165 -9.06 31.79 21.64
C ARG A 165 -9.84 30.83 22.54
N PRO A 166 -10.91 31.33 23.18
CA PRO A 166 -11.73 30.50 24.06
C PRO A 166 -12.46 29.38 23.30
N GLU A 167 -12.97 28.40 24.05
CA GLU A 167 -13.85 27.36 23.52
C GLU A 167 -15.02 27.98 22.74
N GLY A 168 -15.41 27.35 21.64
CA GLY A 168 -16.54 27.82 20.84
C GLY A 168 -16.15 28.79 19.72
N VAL A 169 -14.93 29.35 19.73
CA VAL A 169 -14.46 30.20 18.63
C VAL A 169 -14.48 29.42 17.32
N ILE A 170 -15.15 29.99 16.31
CA ILE A 170 -15.30 29.39 14.99
C ILE A 170 -14.21 29.92 14.06
N PHE A 171 -13.59 29.02 13.30
CA PHE A 171 -12.60 29.34 12.27
C PHE A 171 -12.70 28.37 11.08
N SER A 172 -12.04 28.74 9.98
CA SER A 172 -11.96 27.93 8.76
C SER A 172 -10.59 27.24 8.69
N SER A 173 -10.59 25.95 8.37
CA SER A 173 -9.38 25.11 8.29
C SER A 173 -9.47 24.04 7.18
N PRO A 174 -9.71 24.44 5.91
CA PRO A 174 -9.86 23.53 4.78
C PRO A 174 -8.54 22.91 4.34
N LYS A 175 -8.63 21.97 3.39
CA LYS A 175 -7.53 21.19 2.80
C LYS A 175 -6.96 20.16 3.77
N GLY A 176 -5.76 19.69 3.48
CA GLY A 176 -5.13 18.59 4.18
C GLY A 176 -5.65 17.24 3.68
N TRP A 177 -5.20 16.19 4.35
CA TRP A 177 -5.60 14.82 4.05
C TRP A 177 -6.38 14.22 5.19
N TYR A 178 -7.40 13.44 4.85
CA TYR A 178 -7.93 12.42 5.76
C TYR A 178 -6.79 11.47 6.13
N ASP A 179 -6.62 11.22 7.43
CA ASP A 179 -5.40 10.61 7.97
C ASP A 179 -5.30 9.11 7.74
N ALA A 180 -6.43 8.43 7.78
CA ALA A 180 -6.51 7.00 7.58
C ALA A 180 -7.88 6.61 7.00
N GLY A 181 -8.47 5.53 7.52
CA GLY A 181 -9.83 5.11 7.16
C GLY A 181 -10.94 5.99 7.79
N ASP A 182 -10.59 6.92 8.67
CA ASP A 182 -11.47 7.96 9.21
C ASP A 182 -11.26 9.30 8.49
N TYR A 183 -12.18 10.24 8.70
CA TYR A 183 -12.19 11.55 8.05
C TYR A 183 -11.57 12.67 8.90
N ASN A 184 -10.85 12.34 9.98
CA ASN A 184 -10.17 13.35 10.79
C ASN A 184 -8.78 13.69 10.23
N LYS A 185 -8.21 14.81 10.67
CA LYS A 185 -6.90 15.30 10.23
C LYS A 185 -5.98 15.56 11.44
N TYR A 186 -4.77 15.02 11.43
CA TYR A 186 -3.86 15.06 12.60
C TYR A 186 -2.51 15.69 12.24
N VAL A 187 -2.12 16.75 12.96
CA VAL A 187 -0.92 17.53 12.64
C VAL A 187 0.36 16.71 12.77
N VAL A 188 0.44 15.83 13.77
CA VAL A 188 1.64 15.02 14.02
C VAL A 188 1.93 14.08 12.84
N ASN A 189 0.94 13.29 12.41
CA ASN A 189 1.13 12.35 11.29
C ASN A 189 1.25 13.06 9.94
N SER A 190 0.50 14.15 9.77
CA SER A 190 0.63 15.02 8.60
C SER A 190 2.00 15.68 8.48
N GLY A 191 2.63 16.04 9.59
CA GLY A 191 3.96 16.64 9.61
C GLY A 191 5.01 15.72 8.99
N ILE A 192 5.10 14.47 9.48
CA ILE A 192 6.05 13.49 8.94
C ILE A 192 5.71 13.07 7.50
N SER A 193 4.42 12.94 7.17
CA SER A 193 3.97 12.64 5.80
C SER A 193 4.40 13.73 4.82
N THR A 194 4.17 15.00 5.17
CA THR A 194 4.59 16.15 4.35
C THR A 194 6.10 16.21 4.20
N TYR A 195 6.84 16.04 5.31
CA TYR A 195 8.30 15.99 5.27
C TYR A 195 8.81 14.92 4.31
N THR A 196 8.19 13.73 4.33
CA THR A 196 8.61 12.60 3.49
C THR A 196 8.46 12.91 2.01
N LEU A 197 7.39 13.59 1.60
CA LEU A 197 7.21 14.06 0.20
C LEU A 197 8.28 15.09 -0.19
N LEU A 198 8.52 16.09 0.66
CA LEU A 198 9.52 17.14 0.41
C LEU A 198 10.93 16.56 0.34
N PHE A 199 11.27 15.68 1.27
CA PHE A 199 12.58 15.02 1.31
C PHE A 199 12.78 14.10 0.10
N SER A 200 11.75 13.35 -0.31
CA SER A 200 11.82 12.52 -1.53
C SER A 200 12.11 13.36 -2.76
N PHE A 201 11.46 14.52 -2.91
CA PHE A 201 11.75 15.45 -3.98
C PHE A 201 13.18 15.98 -3.93
N GLU A 202 13.68 16.34 -2.74
CA GLU A 202 15.05 16.82 -2.55
C GLU A 202 16.10 15.76 -2.95
N GLN A 203 15.86 14.49 -2.62
CA GLN A 203 16.79 13.40 -2.93
C GLN A 203 16.74 12.99 -4.40
N PHE A 204 15.57 13.01 -5.04
CA PHE A 204 15.37 12.51 -6.41
C PHE A 204 14.66 13.53 -7.33
N PRO A 205 15.17 14.76 -7.46
CA PRO A 205 14.43 15.85 -8.11
C PRO A 205 14.18 15.56 -9.60
N ASP A 206 15.11 14.93 -10.30
CA ASP A 206 14.97 14.67 -11.73
C ASP A 206 13.96 13.56 -12.05
N TYR A 207 13.72 12.64 -11.12
CA TYR A 207 12.66 11.65 -11.21
C TYR A 207 11.29 12.34 -11.06
N PHE A 208 11.09 13.07 -9.97
CA PHE A 208 9.81 13.69 -9.66
C PHE A 208 9.42 14.85 -10.59
N LYS A 209 10.38 15.56 -11.20
CA LYS A 209 10.07 16.57 -12.24
C LYS A 209 9.43 15.97 -13.49
N LYS A 210 9.72 14.70 -13.81
CA LYS A 210 9.19 13.99 -14.99
C LYS A 210 7.88 13.27 -14.68
N GLN A 211 7.65 12.93 -13.42
CA GLN A 211 6.45 12.24 -12.96
C GLN A 211 5.17 13.05 -13.24
N ARG A 212 4.08 12.35 -13.59
CA ARG A 212 2.76 12.94 -13.79
C ARG A 212 1.72 12.06 -13.12
N LEU A 213 1.17 12.53 -12.00
CA LEU A 213 0.20 11.82 -11.18
C LEU A 213 -1.25 11.98 -11.67
N ASN A 214 -1.48 12.80 -12.69
CA ASN A 214 -2.82 13.14 -13.18
C ASN A 214 -3.72 13.71 -12.08
N ILE A 215 -3.25 14.72 -11.34
CA ILE A 215 -3.98 15.50 -10.33
C ILE A 215 -4.40 16.85 -10.94
N PRO A 216 -5.31 17.63 -10.31
CA PRO A 216 -5.76 18.91 -10.84
C PRO A 216 -4.63 19.89 -11.16
N GLU A 217 -3.53 19.80 -10.43
CA GLU A 217 -2.35 20.64 -10.61
C GLU A 217 -1.38 20.12 -11.70
N SER A 218 -1.54 18.88 -12.18
CA SER A 218 -0.63 18.28 -13.18
C SER A 218 -0.53 19.13 -14.44
N GLY A 219 0.71 19.47 -14.82
CA GLY A 219 1.00 20.30 -15.99
C GLY A 219 1.19 21.78 -15.70
N ASN A 220 1.10 22.20 -14.44
CA ASN A 220 1.57 23.51 -14.00
C ASN A 220 3.13 23.56 -13.96
N HIS A 221 3.69 24.59 -13.31
CA HIS A 221 5.15 24.77 -13.18
C HIS A 221 5.75 24.13 -11.90
N ILE A 222 4.98 23.35 -11.17
CA ILE A 222 5.32 22.70 -9.91
C ILE A 222 5.25 21.18 -10.13
N PRO A 223 6.28 20.40 -9.72
CA PRO A 223 6.17 18.95 -9.74
C PRO A 223 5.02 18.45 -8.86
N ASP A 224 4.23 17.49 -9.36
CA ASP A 224 3.00 17.01 -8.70
C ASP A 224 3.20 16.60 -7.23
N ILE A 225 4.35 15.99 -6.87
CA ILE A 225 4.69 15.65 -5.47
C ILE A 225 4.75 16.89 -4.57
N LEU A 226 5.21 18.02 -5.09
CA LEU A 226 5.26 19.30 -4.37
C LEU A 226 3.89 19.96 -4.33
N ASP A 227 3.07 19.86 -5.37
CA ASP A 227 1.68 20.32 -5.32
C ASP A 227 0.89 19.59 -4.23
N GLU A 228 1.08 18.29 -4.12
CA GLU A 228 0.47 17.48 -3.08
C GLU A 228 0.99 17.86 -1.69
N ALA A 229 2.31 18.06 -1.51
CA ALA A 229 2.85 18.58 -0.26
C ALA A 229 2.29 19.98 0.09
N LEU A 230 2.14 20.86 -0.90
CA LEU A 230 1.56 22.19 -0.73
C LEU A 230 0.07 22.14 -0.35
N TRP A 231 -0.67 21.15 -0.84
CA TRP A 231 -2.06 20.92 -0.41
C TRP A 231 -2.16 20.79 1.10
N ASN A 232 -1.28 19.97 1.70
CA ASN A 232 -1.29 19.72 3.13
C ASN A 232 -0.63 20.85 3.94
N LEU A 233 0.46 21.45 3.45
CA LEU A 233 1.08 22.62 4.10
C LEU A 233 0.08 23.77 4.26
N ARG A 234 -0.80 24.00 3.27
CA ARG A 234 -1.84 25.02 3.36
C ARG A 234 -2.83 24.75 4.50
N TRP A 235 -3.11 23.49 4.82
CA TRP A 235 -3.90 23.13 6.00
C TRP A 235 -3.09 23.23 7.30
N LEU A 236 -1.83 22.81 7.32
CA LEU A 236 -0.98 22.96 8.51
C LEU A 236 -0.85 24.43 8.96
N ILE A 237 -0.83 25.38 8.01
CA ILE A 237 -0.84 26.82 8.32
C ILE A 237 -2.13 27.24 9.05
N THR A 238 -3.31 26.68 8.69
CA THR A 238 -4.57 27.02 9.37
C THR A 238 -4.67 26.41 10.77
N MET A 239 -3.80 25.44 11.09
CA MET A 239 -3.69 24.81 12.41
C MET A 239 -2.76 25.56 13.36
N GLN A 240 -2.07 26.60 12.91
CA GLN A 240 -1.26 27.46 13.77
C GLN A 240 -2.13 28.54 14.44
N ASP A 241 -1.97 28.72 15.74
CA ASP A 241 -2.55 29.83 16.47
C ASP A 241 -1.85 31.13 16.05
N PRO A 242 -2.59 32.13 15.52
CA PRO A 242 -1.99 33.36 15.02
C PRO A 242 -1.41 34.25 16.14
N GLU A 243 -1.79 34.04 17.40
CA GLU A 243 -1.36 34.92 18.51
C GLU A 243 -0.03 34.48 19.12
N ASP A 244 0.19 33.17 19.31
CA ASP A 244 1.38 32.65 20.00
C ASP A 244 2.23 31.69 19.14
N GLY A 245 1.75 31.32 17.95
CA GLY A 245 2.44 30.41 17.04
C GLY A 245 2.38 28.93 17.45
N GLY A 246 1.67 28.58 18.52
CA GLY A 246 1.34 27.22 18.90
C GLY A 246 0.54 26.51 17.80
N VAL A 247 0.55 25.18 17.78
CA VAL A 247 -0.11 24.41 16.71
C VAL A 247 -1.09 23.41 17.31
N TYR A 248 -2.33 23.46 16.84
CA TYR A 248 -3.37 22.54 17.30
C TYR A 248 -3.04 21.10 16.90
N HIS A 249 -3.36 20.15 17.77
CA HIS A 249 -2.95 18.76 17.57
C HIS A 249 -3.70 18.05 16.43
N LYS A 250 -5.00 18.33 16.28
CA LYS A 250 -5.88 17.69 15.29
C LYS A 250 -7.13 18.52 15.00
N LEU A 251 -7.76 18.25 13.87
CA LEU A 251 -9.11 18.65 13.50
C LEU A 251 -9.95 17.38 13.42
N THR A 252 -10.98 17.29 14.27
CA THR A 252 -11.75 16.05 14.44
C THR A 252 -13.21 16.35 14.73
N THR A 253 -14.10 15.44 14.36
CA THR A 253 -15.51 15.49 14.76
C THR A 253 -15.64 15.24 16.27
N ALA A 254 -16.52 15.99 16.92
CA ALA A 254 -16.85 15.84 18.35
C ALA A 254 -17.73 14.61 18.60
#